data_AF-A0A3N4SAX1-F1
#
_entry.id   AF-A0A3N4SAX1-F1
#
_cell.length_a   1.000
_cell.length_b   1.000
_cell.length_c   1.000
_cell.angle_alpha   90.00
_cell.angle_beta   90.00
_cell.angle_gamma   90.00
#
_symmetry.space_group_name_H-M   'P 1'
#
loop_
_entity.id
_entity.type
_entity.pdbx_description
1 polymer ?
#
loop_
_entity_poly.entity_id
_entity_poly.type
_entity_poly.pdbx_seq_one_letter_code
_entity_poly.pdbx_strand_id
1 'polypeptide(L)' 'MSDTPLGQVLTAASEILMREVGPEDDFFSAGGDSVAAVELVTELEKMFHTEIDLELVLTQPDFAALATVLADVSASRDR' A
#
# COMPACT_ATOMS: atom_id res chain seq x y z
N MET A 1 6.37 5.19 -14.81
CA MET A 1 5.09 5.36 -14.08
C MET A 1 5.12 4.72 -12.70
N SER A 2 6.09 3.85 -12.41
CA SER A 2 6.27 3.17 -11.11
C SER A 2 6.87 4.03 -9.98
N ASP A 3 7.40 5.22 -10.26
CA ASP A 3 7.95 6.15 -9.25
C ASP A 3 6.90 6.95 -8.46
N THR A 4 5.61 6.69 -8.70
CA THR A 4 4.55 7.33 -7.91
C THR A 4 4.22 6.48 -6.69
N PRO A 5 3.83 7.07 -5.55
CA PRO A 5 3.39 6.32 -4.37
C PRO A 5 2.31 5.30 -4.71
N LEU A 6 1.35 5.68 -5.56
CA LEU A 6 0.29 4.79 -6.03
C LEU A 6 0.84 3.62 -6.85
N GLY A 7 1.74 3.88 -7.80
CA GLY A 7 2.37 2.80 -8.57
C GLY A 7 3.15 1.81 -7.69
N GLN A 8 3.83 2.31 -6.65
CA GLN A 8 4.53 1.48 -5.67
C GLN A 8 3.58 0.60 -4.86
N VAL A 9 2.49 1.18 -4.34
CA VAL A 9 1.46 0.41 -3.62
C VAL A 9 0.85 -0.67 -4.50
N LEU A 10 0.45 -0.33 -5.74
CA LEU A 10 -0.16 -1.29 -6.67
C LEU A 10 0.81 -2.40 -7.07
N THR A 11 2.10 -2.09 -7.22
CA THR A 11 3.13 -3.09 -7.53
C THR A 11 3.27 -4.07 -6.37
N ALA A 12 3.46 -3.59 -5.14
CA ALA A 12 3.59 -4.44 -3.96
C ALA A 12 2.34 -5.31 -3.73
N ALA A 13 1.14 -4.71 -3.85
CA ALA A 13 -0.11 -5.45 -3.73
C ALA A 13 -0.26 -6.52 -4.82
N SER A 14 0.13 -6.21 -6.06
CA SER A 14 0.03 -7.18 -7.16
C SER A 14 0.94 -8.40 -6.96
N GLU A 15 2.14 -8.18 -6.43
CA GLU A 15 3.10 -9.25 -6.13
C GLU A 15 2.60 -10.15 -4.99
N ILE A 16 2.09 -9.56 -3.91
CA ILE A 16 1.60 -10.30 -2.73
C ILE A 16 0.33 -11.10 -3.06
N LEU A 17 -0.61 -10.48 -3.79
CA LEU A 17 -1.86 -11.13 -4.16
C LEU A 17 -1.72 -12.05 -5.39
N MET A 18 -0.53 -12.08 -6.01
CA MET A 18 -0.24 -12.80 -7.25
C MET A 18 -1.25 -12.51 -8.37
N ARG A 19 -1.69 -11.25 -8.47
CA ARG A 19 -2.66 -10.78 -9.46
C ARG A 19 -2.45 -9.33 -9.79
N GLU A 20 -2.97 -8.88 -10.92
CA GLU A 20 -2.99 -7.44 -11.22
C GLU A 20 -4.12 -6.76 -10.43
N VAL A 21 -3.79 -5.63 -9.78
CA VAL A 21 -4.73 -4.76 -9.09
C VAL A 21 -4.69 -3.35 -9.67
N GLY A 22 -5.85 -2.69 -9.69
CA GLY A 22 -6.04 -1.33 -10.15
C GLY A 22 -6.12 -0.31 -9.01
N PRO A 23 -6.02 0.99 -9.33
CA PRO A 23 -6.09 2.07 -8.35
C PRO A 23 -7.45 2.23 -7.67
N GLU A 24 -8.52 1.69 -8.26
CA GLU A 24 -9.88 1.70 -7.70
C GLU A 24 -10.25 0.36 -7.03
N ASP A 25 -9.29 -0.58 -6.94
CA ASP A 25 -9.50 -1.83 -6.23
C ASP A 25 -9.23 -1.65 -4.73
N ASP A 26 -10.01 -2.37 -3.91
CA ASP A 26 -9.71 -2.57 -2.50
C ASP A 26 -8.89 -3.86 -2.30
N PHE A 27 -7.97 -3.83 -1.34
CA PHE A 27 -7.12 -4.97 -0.99
C PHE A 27 -7.90 -6.27 -0.71
N PHE A 28 -8.97 -6.20 0.08
CA PHE A 28 -9.80 -7.37 0.39
C PHE A 28 -10.66 -7.82 -0.79
N SER A 29 -11.18 -6.88 -1.58
CA SER A 29 -11.95 -7.17 -2.81
C SER A 29 -11.06 -7.85 -3.87
N ALA A 30 -9.77 -7.53 -3.88
CA ALA A 30 -8.77 -8.16 -4.73
C ALA A 30 -8.36 -9.58 -4.27
N GLY A 31 -8.82 -10.03 -3.10
CA GLY A 31 -8.53 -11.35 -2.54
C GLY A 31 -7.49 -11.36 -1.42
N GLY A 32 -7.14 -10.19 -0.89
CA GLY A 32 -6.27 -10.07 0.28
C GLY A 32 -6.92 -10.60 1.57
N ASP A 33 -6.08 -11.08 2.47
CA ASP A 33 -6.45 -11.53 3.81
C ASP A 33 -5.56 -10.86 4.87
N SER A 34 -5.73 -11.22 6.14
CA SER A 34 -4.95 -10.62 7.23
C SER A 34 -3.46 -10.94 7.14
N VAL A 35 -3.06 -12.07 6.57
CA VAL A 35 -1.64 -12.45 6.42
C VAL A 35 -1.02 -11.62 5.31
N ALA A 36 -1.68 -11.56 4.16
CA ALA A 36 -1.26 -10.73 3.04
C ALA A 36 -1.24 -9.23 3.42
N ALA A 37 -2.14 -8.78 4.29
CA ALA A 37 -2.14 -7.39 4.79
C ALA A 37 -0.88 -7.08 5.61
N VAL A 38 -0.45 -8.02 6.48
CA VAL A 38 0.80 -7.88 7.25
C VAL A 38 2.01 -7.84 6.32
N GLU A 39 2.03 -8.68 5.29
CA GLU A 39 3.09 -8.67 4.27
C GLU A 39 3.10 -7.34 3.49
N LEU A 40 1.93 -6.82 3.09
CA LEU A 40 1.81 -5.55 2.39
C LEU A 40 2.32 -4.39 3.24
N VAL A 41 1.91 -4.33 4.51
CA VAL A 41 2.43 -3.34 5.47
C VAL A 41 3.95 -3.40 5.52
N THR A 42 4.50 -4.60 5.74
CA THR A 42 5.96 -4.79 5.87
C THR A 42 6.72 -4.32 4.62
N GLU A 43 6.19 -4.58 3.42
CA GLU A 43 6.82 -4.12 2.18
C GLU A 43 6.70 -2.60 1.98
N LEU A 44 5.52 -2.03 2.25
CA LEU A 44 5.31 -0.58 2.17
C LEU A 44 6.21 0.17 3.17
N GLU A 45 6.38 -0.33 4.39
CA GLU A 45 7.26 0.28 5.38
C GLU A 45 8.72 0.35 4.89
N LYS A 46 9.19 -0.71 4.23
CA LYS A 46 10.53 -0.76 3.63
C LYS A 46 10.66 0.23 2.46
N MET A 47 9.65 0.29 1.60
CA MET A 47 9.68 1.14 0.39
C MET A 47 9.62 2.63 0.73
N PHE A 48 8.78 3.01 1.70
CA PHE A 48 8.55 4.41 2.07
C PHE A 48 9.39 4.86 3.27
N HIS A 49 10.12 3.93 3.90
CA HIS A 49 10.94 4.18 5.09
C HIS A 49 10.13 4.84 6.22
N THR A 50 8.92 4.34 6.45
CA THR A 50 8.00 4.80 7.49
C THR A 50 7.35 3.61 8.18
N GLU A 51 6.93 3.76 9.42
CA GLU A 51 6.06 2.79 10.09
C GLU A 51 4.62 3.00 9.61
N ILE A 52 3.90 1.90 9.35
CA ILE A 52 2.52 1.89 8.86
C ILE A 52 1.70 1.01 9.79
N ASP A 53 0.70 1.59 10.44
CA ASP A 53 -0.22 0.81 11.26
C ASP A 53 -1.01 -0.18 10.39
N LEU A 54 -0.99 -1.46 10.78
CA LEU A 54 -1.81 -2.49 10.14
C LEU A 54 -3.30 -2.11 10.13
N GLU A 55 -3.76 -1.43 11.17
CA GLU A 55 -5.14 -0.95 11.28
C GLU A 55 -5.51 0.00 10.12
N LEU A 56 -4.56 0.74 9.56
CA LEU A 56 -4.79 1.57 8.37
C LEU A 56 -5.22 0.72 7.18
N VAL A 57 -4.52 -0.39 6.90
CA VAL A 57 -4.84 -1.29 5.79
C VAL A 57 -6.15 -2.03 6.03
N LEU A 58 -6.44 -2.39 7.29
CA LEU A 58 -7.69 -3.07 7.64
C LEU A 58 -8.92 -2.15 7.53
N THR A 59 -8.78 -0.87 7.89
CA THR A 59 -9.89 0.10 7.91
C THR A 59 -10.04 0.88 6.61
N GLN A 60 -8.95 1.06 5.87
CA GLN A 60 -8.89 1.73 4.58
C GLN A 60 -8.10 0.87 3.59
N PRO A 61 -8.72 -0.20 3.05
CA PRO A 61 -8.06 -1.12 2.12
C PRO A 61 -7.90 -0.56 0.69
N ASP A 62 -8.27 0.70 0.45
CA ASP A 62 -8.19 1.37 -0.84
C ASP A 62 -6.74 1.77 -1.17
N PHE A 63 -6.22 1.32 -2.31
CA PHE A 63 -4.84 1.56 -2.69
C PHE A 63 -4.51 3.05 -2.94
N ALA A 64 -5.46 3.84 -3.45
CA ALA A 64 -5.27 5.27 -3.69
C ALA A 64 -5.21 6.07 -2.38
N ALA A 65 -6.04 5.71 -1.41
CA ALA A 65 -6.04 6.28 -0.06
C ALA A 65 -4.72 5.97 0.66
N LEU A 66 -4.28 4.71 0.65
CA LEU A 66 -3.01 4.29 1.23
C LEU A 66 -1.84 5.05 0.60
N ALA A 67 -1.81 5.14 -0.73
CA ALA A 67 -0.77 5.87 -1.45
C ALA A 67 -0.75 7.37 -1.10
N THR A 68 -1.92 7.98 -0.89
CA THR A 68 -2.02 9.40 -0.50
C THR A 68 -1.41 9.64 0.88
N VAL A 69 -1.75 8.78 1.85
CA VAL A 69 -1.19 8.86 3.21
C VAL A 69 0.34 8.70 3.16
N LEU A 70 0.84 7.73 2.40
CA LEU A 70 2.28 7.48 2.28
C LEU A 70 3.03 8.62 1.58
N ALA A 71 2.41 9.26 0.59
CA ALA A 71 2.96 10.42 -0.09
C ALA A 71 3.17 11.61 0.87
N ASP A 72 2.19 11.90 1.73
CA ASP A 72 2.27 12.98 2.71
C ASP A 72 3.38 12.73 3.75
N VAL A 73 3.55 11.47 4.16
CA VAL A 73 4.59 11.08 5.13
C VAL A 73 5.98 11.22 4.52
N SER A 74 6.20 10.75 3.28
CA SER A 74 7.48 10.94 2.59
C SER A 74 7.78 12.42 2.32
N ALA A 75 6.79 13.23 1.94
CA ALA A 75 6.98 14.66 1.68
C ALA A 75 7.31 15.47 2.95
N SER A 76 6.87 15.00 4.12
CA SER A 76 7.18 15.62 5.41
C SER A 76 8.63 15.37 5.85
N ARG A 77 9.25 14.28 5.37
CA ARG A 77 10.59 13.83 5.76
C ARG A 77 11.71 14.46 4.92
N ASP A 78 11.38 14.98 3.74
CA ASP A 78 12.32 15.67 2.83
C ASP A 78 12.44 17.19 3.12
N ARG A 79 11.68 17.72 4.07
CA ARG A 79 11.77 19.13 4.53
C ARG A 79 12.66 19.28 5.76
#